data_AF-A0AAU1G1P4-F1
#
_entry.id   AF-A0AAU1G1P4-F1
#
_cell.length_a   1.000
_cell.length_b   1.000
_cell.length_c   1.000
_cell.angle_alpha   90.00
_cell.angle_beta   90.00
_cell.angle_gamma   90.00
#
_symmetry.space_group_name_H-M   'P 1'
#
loop_
_entity.id
_entity.type
_entity.pdbx_description
1 polymer ?
#
loop_
_entity_poly.entity_id
_entity_poly.type
_entity_poly.pdbx_seq_one_letter_code
_entity_poly.pdbx_strand_id
1 'polypeptide(L)'
;MSGHVDLFEEHGEVAALWTEGLYRDRTVVCFDRHLDLKPLAPGGEEALSRAAARGEDPAGLLRRLPVRGVAGAFGLDDFWSAAAIAGGLTDLVWVPSWTSHEGWAGTAVDSVSLIATGGAEAEPRMSDCCLTVRLCGVRLAVVPPDLLTRHLVAHVSHDVVVDIDLDWLMDEHGRADHSVEDLAGLVTACGGELSAMTWSTRSGFLPHEFRRVGDDVAARLGLRARTSSFLPSTPWPEDLLLNVHRGNALPADEDEDKDGTGTAERGSSTEAAPGVAIALRGLALASQSPAQAQGFYERAAADGYRSSWLAYKIGIAHYARGGHRTARNWLREAIAVDGRDTLAMHARIMSVRATARLDGPGPALDELRGLADELPLRAGVWRTLRLLAQHAGDREGAVAAGRRLELIGGLTGPQGVGPRAAGTGTEQV
;
A
#
# COMPACT_ATOMS: atom_id res chain seq x y z
N MET A 1 -22.73 -27.39 14.63
CA MET A 1 -21.29 -27.46 14.95
C MET A 1 -20.79 -26.03 14.89
N SER A 2 -20.20 -25.48 15.95
CA SER A 2 -19.67 -24.12 15.92
C SER A 2 -18.47 -24.08 14.97
N GLY A 3 -18.50 -23.21 13.95
CA GLY A 3 -17.39 -23.02 13.02
C GLY A 3 -16.17 -22.39 13.69
N HIS A 4 -15.02 -22.50 13.03
CA HIS A 4 -13.78 -21.86 13.44
C HIS A 4 -13.32 -20.89 12.34
N VAL A 5 -12.55 -19.87 12.73
CA VAL A 5 -11.82 -18.99 11.81
C VAL A 5 -10.36 -18.93 12.23
N ASP A 6 -9.46 -18.99 11.26
CA ASP A 6 -8.03 -18.86 11.52
C ASP A 6 -7.66 -17.40 11.76
N LEU A 7 -6.90 -17.17 12.84
CA LEU A 7 -6.43 -15.86 13.28
C LEU A 7 -4.91 -15.83 13.19
N PHE A 8 -4.37 -15.02 12.27
CA PHE A 8 -2.94 -14.88 12.00
C PHE A 8 -2.36 -13.58 12.57
N GLU A 9 -1.08 -13.56 12.90
CA GLU A 9 -0.42 -12.35 13.43
C GLU A 9 0.00 -11.37 12.32
N GLU A 10 0.12 -11.83 11.08
CA GLU A 10 0.44 -10.97 9.94
C GLU A 10 -0.41 -11.35 8.74
N HIS A 11 -0.91 -10.35 8.00
CA HIS A 11 -1.76 -10.56 6.81
C HIS A 11 -1.11 -11.48 5.77
N GLY A 12 0.21 -11.38 5.61
CA GLY A 12 0.97 -12.23 4.69
C GLY A 12 0.91 -13.74 5.00
N GLU A 13 0.57 -14.15 6.23
CA GLU A 13 0.42 -15.58 6.57
C GLU A 13 -0.76 -16.23 5.85
N VAL A 14 -1.76 -15.45 5.47
CA VAL A 14 -2.92 -15.91 4.70
C VAL A 14 -2.50 -16.46 3.33
N ALA A 15 -1.32 -16.09 2.83
CA ALA A 15 -0.80 -16.60 1.55
C ALA A 15 -0.67 -18.13 1.51
N ALA A 16 -0.46 -18.78 2.66
CA ALA A 16 -0.41 -20.24 2.75
C ALA A 16 -1.73 -20.90 2.31
N LEU A 17 -2.87 -20.22 2.51
CA LEU A 17 -4.21 -20.73 2.19
C LEU A 17 -4.53 -20.63 0.68
N TRP A 18 -3.74 -19.90 -0.10
CA TRP A 18 -4.02 -19.71 -1.53
C TRP A 18 -3.89 -21.00 -2.35
N THR A 19 -3.06 -21.93 -1.89
CA THR A 19 -2.89 -23.25 -2.55
C THR A 19 -4.16 -24.09 -2.53
N GLU A 20 -5.09 -23.80 -1.61
CA GLU A 20 -6.39 -24.45 -1.50
C GLU A 20 -7.43 -23.89 -2.47
N GLY A 21 -7.07 -22.87 -3.27
CA GLY A 21 -7.95 -22.27 -4.28
C GLY A 21 -8.99 -21.31 -3.69
N LEU A 22 -8.75 -20.80 -2.49
CA LEU A 22 -9.70 -20.00 -1.71
C LEU A 22 -10.32 -18.81 -2.47
N TYR A 23 -9.53 -18.13 -3.30
CA TYR A 23 -9.96 -16.91 -4.02
C TYR A 23 -10.36 -17.14 -5.48
N ARG A 24 -10.17 -18.35 -6.01
CA ARG A 24 -10.39 -18.64 -7.44
C ARG A 24 -11.89 -18.59 -7.76
N ASP A 25 -12.24 -17.87 -8.82
CA ASP A 25 -13.61 -17.70 -9.32
C ASP A 25 -14.59 -17.09 -8.28
N ARG A 26 -14.05 -16.35 -7.30
CA ARG A 26 -14.79 -15.73 -6.20
C ARG A 26 -14.49 -14.23 -6.13
N THR A 27 -15.41 -13.49 -5.53
CA THR A 27 -15.17 -12.07 -5.15
C THR A 27 -14.63 -12.02 -3.73
N VAL A 28 -13.44 -11.47 -3.55
CA VAL A 28 -12.89 -11.24 -2.20
C VAL A 28 -13.35 -9.87 -1.72
N VAL A 29 -13.98 -9.82 -0.55
CA VAL A 29 -14.30 -8.58 0.17
C VAL A 29 -13.28 -8.44 1.31
N CYS A 30 -12.35 -7.48 1.19
CA CYS A 30 -11.36 -7.22 2.22
C CYS A 30 -11.74 -6.02 3.08
N PHE A 31 -11.73 -6.23 4.39
CA PHE A 31 -11.81 -5.18 5.40
C PHE A 31 -10.39 -4.87 5.85
N ASP A 32 -9.84 -3.77 5.36
CA ASP A 32 -8.47 -3.37 5.64
C ASP A 32 -8.39 -1.84 5.67
N ARG A 33 -7.67 -1.25 6.63
CA ARG A 33 -7.43 0.20 6.64
C ARG A 33 -6.53 0.60 5.46
N HIS A 34 -5.62 -0.29 5.07
CA HIS A 34 -4.59 -0.05 4.07
C HIS A 34 -4.86 -0.90 2.83
N LEU A 35 -4.83 -0.27 1.64
CA LEU A 35 -4.93 -1.04 0.41
C LEU A 35 -3.56 -1.65 0.07
N ASP A 36 -3.39 -2.93 0.40
CA ASP A 36 -2.20 -3.75 0.11
C ASP A 36 -2.13 -4.23 -1.36
N LEU A 37 -2.44 -3.32 -2.28
CA LEU A 37 -2.41 -3.54 -3.73
C LEU A 37 -1.38 -2.62 -4.38
N LYS A 38 -0.23 -3.19 -4.73
CA LYS A 38 0.85 -2.48 -5.44
C LYS A 38 1.52 -3.39 -6.47
N PRO A 39 2.18 -2.84 -7.50
CA PRO A 39 2.91 -3.68 -8.43
C PRO A 39 4.00 -4.47 -7.70
N LEU A 40 4.15 -5.74 -8.07
CA LEU A 40 5.15 -6.62 -7.48
C LEU A 40 6.58 -6.07 -7.72
N ALA A 41 7.50 -6.39 -6.82
CA ALA A 41 8.91 -6.12 -7.05
C ALA A 41 9.44 -6.82 -8.33
N PRO A 42 10.53 -6.33 -8.95
CA PRO A 42 11.13 -7.00 -10.11
C PRO A 42 11.39 -8.49 -9.87
N GLY A 43 10.99 -9.36 -10.81
CA GLY A 43 11.13 -10.81 -10.70
C GLY A 43 10.03 -11.51 -9.88
N GLY A 44 9.18 -10.76 -9.16
CA GLY A 44 8.14 -11.31 -8.28
C GLY A 44 7.05 -12.04 -9.05
N GLU A 45 6.60 -11.48 -10.18
CA GLU A 45 5.61 -12.08 -11.07
C GLU A 45 6.08 -13.45 -11.58
N GLU A 46 7.33 -13.55 -12.05
CA GLU A 46 7.90 -14.80 -12.54
C GLU A 46 8.13 -15.81 -11.42
N ALA A 47 8.52 -15.37 -10.22
CA ALA A 47 8.70 -16.24 -9.06
C ALA A 47 7.37 -16.85 -8.61
N LEU A 48 6.34 -16.03 -8.44
CA LEU A 48 4.99 -16.47 -8.06
C LEU A 48 4.37 -17.38 -9.12
N SER A 49 4.50 -17.03 -10.41
CA SER A 49 4.00 -17.87 -11.50
C SER A 49 4.67 -19.24 -11.53
N ARG A 50 5.98 -19.31 -11.27
CA ARG A 50 6.70 -20.59 -11.15
C ARG A 50 6.25 -21.40 -9.94
N ALA A 51 6.08 -20.76 -8.78
CA ALA A 51 5.60 -21.44 -7.57
C ALA A 51 4.21 -22.03 -7.80
N ALA A 52 3.28 -21.22 -8.35
CA ALA A 52 1.92 -21.65 -8.70
C ALA A 52 1.91 -22.81 -9.69
N ALA A 53 2.73 -22.75 -10.76
CA ALA A 53 2.82 -23.82 -11.75
C ALA A 53 3.38 -25.14 -11.19
N ARG A 54 4.15 -25.08 -10.10
CA ARG A 54 4.73 -26.25 -9.43
C ARG A 54 3.96 -26.72 -8.21
N GLY A 55 2.91 -26.00 -7.80
CA GLY A 55 2.19 -26.24 -6.55
C GLY A 55 3.06 -26.02 -5.31
N GLU A 56 4.04 -25.12 -5.39
CA GLU A 56 4.88 -24.72 -4.25
C GLU A 56 4.12 -23.67 -3.42
N ASP A 57 4.31 -23.70 -2.09
CA ASP A 57 3.69 -22.74 -1.17
C ASP A 57 4.24 -21.32 -1.40
N PRO A 58 3.39 -20.35 -1.81
CA PRO A 58 3.82 -18.98 -2.04
C PRO A 58 4.30 -18.28 -0.76
N ALA A 59 3.93 -18.75 0.45
CA ALA A 59 4.39 -18.16 1.71
C ALA A 59 5.93 -18.16 1.84
N GLY A 60 6.64 -19.08 1.17
CA GLY A 60 8.11 -19.08 1.11
C GLY A 60 8.72 -17.86 0.39
N LEU A 61 7.93 -17.18 -0.46
CA LEU A 61 8.33 -15.97 -1.18
C LEU A 61 7.99 -14.68 -0.42
N LEU A 62 7.20 -14.76 0.64
CA LEU A 62 6.87 -13.61 1.48
C LEU A 62 8.11 -13.06 2.19
N ARG A 63 8.25 -11.74 2.22
CA ARG A 63 9.27 -11.02 3.00
C ARG A 63 8.60 -10.01 3.92
N ARG A 64 9.07 -9.91 5.16
CA ARG A 64 8.56 -8.94 6.13
C ARG A 64 9.01 -7.52 5.74
N LEU A 65 8.10 -6.55 5.85
CA LEU A 65 8.42 -5.13 5.72
C LEU A 65 9.49 -4.73 6.74
N PRO A 66 10.41 -3.78 6.45
CA PRO A 66 10.47 -2.95 5.25
C PRO A 66 11.33 -3.54 4.12
N VAL A 67 11.71 -4.84 4.16
CA VAL A 67 12.66 -5.42 3.21
C VAL A 67 11.93 -5.94 1.96
N ARG A 68 11.32 -5.02 1.21
CA ARG A 68 10.65 -5.30 -0.06
C ARG A 68 11.61 -5.55 -1.22
N GLY A 69 12.80 -4.93 -1.19
CA GLY A 69 13.73 -4.86 -2.33
C GLY A 69 14.43 -6.16 -2.72
N VAL A 70 13.96 -7.34 -2.29
CA VAL A 70 14.54 -8.63 -2.68
C VAL A 70 13.86 -9.07 -3.98
N ALA A 71 14.63 -9.12 -5.07
CA ALA A 71 14.13 -9.59 -6.36
C ALA A 71 13.53 -10.99 -6.24
N GLY A 72 12.35 -11.20 -6.83
CA GLY A 72 11.65 -12.49 -6.79
C GLY A 72 10.86 -12.79 -5.51
N ALA A 73 10.62 -11.78 -4.67
CA ALA A 73 9.77 -11.87 -3.48
C ALA A 73 8.55 -10.94 -3.57
N PHE A 74 7.63 -11.07 -2.62
CA PHE A 74 6.54 -10.13 -2.36
C PHE A 74 6.46 -9.79 -0.86
N GLY A 75 5.82 -8.67 -0.52
CA GLY A 75 5.62 -8.18 0.84
C GLY A 75 4.14 -8.04 1.19
N LEU A 76 3.87 -7.42 2.35
CA LEU A 76 2.49 -7.14 2.78
C LEU A 76 1.82 -6.15 1.84
N ASP A 77 2.54 -5.12 1.40
CA ASP A 77 1.97 -4.01 0.65
C ASP A 77 1.66 -4.31 -0.84
N ASP A 78 2.10 -5.46 -1.35
CA ASP A 78 1.73 -6.00 -2.67
C ASP A 78 1.04 -7.38 -2.59
N PHE A 79 0.51 -7.73 -1.41
CA PHE A 79 -0.18 -8.98 -1.12
C PHE A 79 -1.30 -9.30 -2.12
N TRP A 80 -2.17 -8.34 -2.42
CA TRP A 80 -3.29 -8.58 -3.35
C TRP A 80 -2.83 -8.80 -4.80
N SER A 81 -1.70 -8.21 -5.20
CA SER A 81 -1.09 -8.49 -6.50
C SER A 81 -0.47 -9.88 -6.55
N ALA A 82 0.11 -10.35 -5.43
CA ALA A 82 0.60 -11.72 -5.33
C ALA A 82 -0.56 -12.73 -5.34
N ALA A 83 -1.66 -12.43 -4.65
CA ALA A 83 -2.89 -13.24 -4.63
C ALA A 83 -3.49 -13.39 -6.04
N ALA A 84 -3.40 -12.36 -6.89
CA ALA A 84 -3.86 -12.43 -8.28
C ALA A 84 -3.14 -13.52 -9.10
N ILE A 85 -1.85 -13.74 -8.82
CA ILE A 85 -1.02 -14.71 -9.53
C ILE A 85 -1.11 -16.09 -8.87
N ALA A 86 -0.89 -16.16 -7.56
CA ALA A 86 -0.78 -17.43 -6.84
C ALA A 86 -2.14 -17.99 -6.39
N GLY A 87 -3.06 -17.13 -5.95
CA GLY A 87 -4.41 -17.51 -5.50
C GLY A 87 -5.47 -17.46 -6.59
N GLY A 88 -5.16 -16.91 -7.76
CA GLY A 88 -6.13 -16.74 -8.86
C GLY A 88 -7.19 -15.68 -8.57
N LEU A 89 -6.89 -14.70 -7.71
CA LEU A 89 -7.76 -13.57 -7.44
C LEU A 89 -7.97 -12.73 -8.71
N THR A 90 -9.22 -12.46 -9.04
CA THR A 90 -9.56 -11.58 -10.17
C THR A 90 -10.41 -10.37 -9.73
N ASP A 91 -11.23 -10.55 -8.70
CA ASP A 91 -12.21 -9.57 -8.22
C ASP A 91 -12.00 -9.26 -6.73
N LEU A 92 -11.65 -8.01 -6.44
CA LEU A 92 -11.41 -7.52 -5.10
C LEU A 92 -12.34 -6.34 -4.78
N VAL A 93 -13.07 -6.44 -3.69
CA VAL A 93 -13.85 -5.36 -3.08
C VAL A 93 -13.08 -4.92 -1.83
N TRP A 94 -12.47 -3.74 -1.89
CA TRP A 94 -11.84 -3.13 -0.72
C TRP A 94 -12.83 -2.23 0.00
N VAL A 95 -13.04 -2.53 1.28
CA VAL A 95 -13.90 -1.76 2.19
C VAL A 95 -12.99 -0.99 3.15
N PRO A 96 -12.62 0.27 2.84
CA PRO A 96 -11.81 1.07 3.75
C PRO A 96 -12.56 1.40 5.04
N SER A 97 -11.84 1.67 6.12
CA SER A 97 -12.40 2.06 7.43
C SER A 97 -12.93 3.50 7.49
N TRP A 98 -13.47 4.04 6.39
CA TRP A 98 -13.98 5.41 6.35
C TRP A 98 -15.22 5.57 7.23
N THR A 99 -15.26 6.67 7.98
CA THR A 99 -16.36 7.02 8.88
C THR A 99 -17.36 8.01 8.25
N SER A 100 -17.12 8.46 7.01
CA SER A 100 -17.97 9.42 6.30
C SER A 100 -18.05 9.16 4.80
N HIS A 101 -19.23 9.42 4.24
CA HIS A 101 -19.53 9.33 2.81
C HIS A 101 -19.38 10.68 2.08
N GLU A 102 -19.18 11.77 2.82
CA GLU A 102 -19.00 13.07 2.18
C GLU A 102 -17.71 13.10 1.36
N GLY A 103 -17.82 13.34 0.05
CA GLY A 103 -16.65 13.41 -0.84
C GLY A 103 -15.95 12.07 -1.10
N TRP A 104 -16.55 10.93 -0.74
CA TRP A 104 -15.91 9.61 -0.82
C TRP A 104 -15.35 9.28 -2.21
N ALA A 105 -16.00 9.75 -3.29
CA ALA A 105 -15.58 9.53 -4.67
C ALA A 105 -14.18 10.12 -4.94
N GLY A 106 -13.89 11.30 -4.38
CA GLY A 106 -12.56 11.92 -4.45
C GLY A 106 -11.53 11.10 -3.69
N THR A 107 -11.85 10.72 -2.45
CA THR A 107 -11.00 9.88 -1.60
C THR A 107 -10.67 8.54 -2.26
N ALA A 108 -11.66 7.87 -2.87
CA ALA A 108 -11.48 6.61 -3.57
C ALA A 108 -10.51 6.71 -4.74
N VAL A 109 -10.65 7.76 -5.57
CA VAL A 109 -9.72 8.01 -6.68
C VAL A 109 -8.32 8.30 -6.14
N ASP A 110 -8.21 9.12 -5.10
CA ASP A 110 -6.91 9.49 -4.52
C ASP A 110 -6.20 8.27 -3.90
N SER A 111 -6.91 7.38 -3.21
CA SER A 111 -6.38 6.15 -2.59
C SER A 111 -5.69 5.24 -3.59
N VAL A 112 -6.20 5.14 -4.81
CA VAL A 112 -5.62 4.28 -5.87
C VAL A 112 -4.71 5.04 -6.84
N SER A 113 -4.69 6.39 -6.78
CA SER A 113 -4.06 7.23 -7.79
C SER A 113 -2.53 7.11 -7.90
N LEU A 114 -1.86 6.56 -6.88
CA LEU A 114 -0.41 6.37 -6.85
C LEU A 114 0.02 4.96 -7.25
N ILE A 115 -0.92 4.03 -7.44
CA ILE A 115 -0.62 2.66 -7.88
C ILE A 115 -0.23 2.74 -9.35
N ALA A 116 1.02 2.39 -9.67
CA ALA A 116 1.52 2.46 -11.03
C ALA A 116 0.83 1.40 -11.90
N THR A 117 0.36 1.81 -13.07
CA THR A 117 -0.32 0.91 -14.02
C THR A 117 0.65 0.14 -14.90
N GLY A 118 1.93 0.54 -14.94
CA GLY A 118 2.90 0.03 -15.92
C GLY A 118 2.48 0.33 -17.38
N GLY A 119 1.62 1.33 -17.59
CA GLY A 119 1.05 1.67 -18.90
C GLY A 119 -0.18 0.84 -19.28
N ALA A 120 -0.64 -0.08 -18.44
CA ALA A 120 -1.88 -0.81 -18.66
C ALA A 120 -3.12 0.10 -18.52
N GLU A 121 -4.19 -0.24 -19.23
CA GLU A 121 -5.44 0.52 -19.14
C GLU A 121 -6.11 0.30 -17.77
N ALA A 122 -6.33 1.39 -17.04
CA ALA A 122 -6.92 1.33 -15.69
C ALA A 122 -8.46 1.26 -15.68
N GLU A 123 -9.13 1.61 -16.78
CA GLU A 123 -10.60 1.59 -16.94
C GLU A 123 -11.42 2.09 -15.71
N PRO A 124 -11.15 3.28 -15.14
CA PRO A 124 -11.86 3.73 -13.96
C PRO A 124 -13.34 4.02 -14.26
N ARG A 125 -14.26 3.54 -13.43
CA ARG A 125 -15.69 3.86 -13.50
C ARG A 125 -16.23 4.17 -12.12
N MET A 126 -16.82 5.34 -11.98
CA MET A 126 -17.56 5.71 -10.78
C MET A 126 -19.03 5.29 -10.91
N SER A 127 -19.60 4.82 -9.81
CA SER A 127 -21.01 4.50 -9.65
C SER A 127 -21.57 5.16 -8.38
N ASP A 128 -22.83 4.89 -8.07
CA ASP A 128 -23.48 5.40 -6.86
C ASP A 128 -23.02 4.72 -5.56
N CYS A 129 -22.27 3.60 -5.65
CA CYS A 129 -21.83 2.83 -4.49
C CYS A 129 -20.34 2.49 -4.48
N CYS A 130 -19.62 2.68 -5.58
CA CYS A 130 -18.21 2.30 -5.67
C CYS A 130 -17.44 2.99 -6.80
N LEU A 131 -16.12 3.08 -6.63
CA LEU A 131 -15.17 3.25 -7.73
C LEU A 131 -14.72 1.85 -8.16
N THR A 132 -14.84 1.54 -9.44
CA THR A 132 -14.22 0.34 -10.04
C THR A 132 -13.04 0.72 -10.90
N VAL A 133 -11.96 -0.05 -10.85
CA VAL A 133 -10.71 0.19 -11.59
C VAL A 133 -9.96 -1.13 -11.77
N ARG A 134 -9.21 -1.29 -12.86
CA ARG A 134 -8.31 -2.42 -13.06
C ARG A 134 -6.86 -2.01 -12.75
N LEU A 135 -6.26 -2.68 -11.76
CA LEU A 135 -4.89 -2.40 -11.29
C LEU A 135 -4.20 -3.72 -10.94
N CYS A 136 -2.92 -3.86 -11.31
CA CYS A 136 -2.10 -5.04 -10.97
C CYS A 136 -2.74 -6.39 -11.35
N GLY A 137 -3.51 -6.43 -12.44
CA GLY A 137 -4.22 -7.64 -12.88
C GLY A 137 -5.57 -7.91 -12.18
N VAL A 138 -5.94 -7.10 -11.20
CA VAL A 138 -7.16 -7.25 -10.38
C VAL A 138 -8.20 -6.21 -10.80
N ARG A 139 -9.49 -6.60 -10.85
CA ARG A 139 -10.61 -5.67 -10.87
C ARG A 139 -10.92 -5.28 -9.43
N LEU A 140 -10.53 -4.07 -9.05
CA LEU A 140 -10.73 -3.49 -7.73
C LEU A 140 -12.02 -2.67 -7.71
N ALA A 141 -12.86 -2.89 -6.70
CA ALA A 141 -13.92 -1.98 -6.29
C ALA A 141 -13.56 -1.35 -4.94
N VAL A 142 -13.55 -0.01 -4.86
CA VAL A 142 -13.42 0.74 -3.60
C VAL A 142 -14.82 1.11 -3.13
N VAL A 143 -15.23 0.56 -1.99
CA VAL A 143 -16.62 0.60 -1.52
C VAL A 143 -16.68 1.15 -0.10
N PRO A 144 -17.23 2.36 0.11
CA PRO A 144 -17.44 2.86 1.47
C PRO A 144 -18.29 1.90 2.32
N PRO A 145 -18.05 1.78 3.64
CA PRO A 145 -18.73 0.79 4.47
C PRO A 145 -20.26 0.84 4.40
N ASP A 146 -20.88 2.02 4.37
CA ASP A 146 -22.35 2.12 4.35
C ASP A 146 -22.97 1.75 2.99
N LEU A 147 -22.18 1.74 1.92
CA LEU A 147 -22.60 1.40 0.56
C LEU A 147 -22.37 -0.07 0.24
N LEU A 148 -21.72 -0.83 1.13
CA LEU A 148 -21.35 -2.23 0.91
C LEU A 148 -22.54 -3.11 0.54
N THR A 149 -23.62 -3.07 1.32
CA THR A 149 -24.82 -3.89 1.04
C THR A 149 -25.40 -3.60 -0.35
N ARG A 150 -25.45 -2.32 -0.74
CA ARG A 150 -25.93 -1.91 -2.06
C ARG A 150 -25.01 -2.42 -3.16
N HIS A 151 -23.69 -2.29 -2.98
CA HIS A 151 -22.71 -2.78 -3.94
C HIS A 151 -22.83 -4.29 -4.15
N LEU A 152 -22.90 -5.07 -3.06
CA LEU A 152 -23.04 -6.52 -3.10
C LEU A 152 -24.28 -6.93 -3.93
N VAL A 153 -25.43 -6.31 -3.68
CA VAL A 153 -26.67 -6.59 -4.43
C VAL A 153 -26.58 -6.21 -5.91
N ALA A 154 -25.92 -5.09 -6.23
CA ALA A 154 -25.91 -4.54 -7.58
C ALA A 154 -24.81 -5.13 -8.49
N HIS A 155 -23.68 -5.56 -7.92
CA HIS A 155 -22.46 -5.80 -8.68
C HIS A 155 -21.80 -7.16 -8.42
N VAL A 156 -22.11 -7.83 -7.31
CA VAL A 156 -21.50 -9.11 -6.98
C VAL A 156 -22.44 -10.25 -7.37
N SER A 157 -21.95 -11.15 -8.21
CA SER A 157 -22.72 -12.26 -8.80
C SER A 157 -22.10 -13.63 -8.57
N HIS A 158 -20.87 -13.68 -8.04
CA HIS A 158 -20.15 -14.90 -7.70
C HIS A 158 -20.11 -15.08 -6.18
N ASP A 159 -19.65 -16.24 -5.74
CA ASP A 159 -19.47 -16.52 -4.32
C ASP A 159 -18.49 -15.53 -3.68
N VAL A 160 -18.82 -15.11 -2.46
CA VAL A 160 -18.02 -14.15 -1.69
C VAL A 160 -17.09 -14.88 -0.74
N VAL A 161 -15.87 -14.38 -0.62
CA VAL A 161 -14.94 -14.64 0.48
C VAL A 161 -14.68 -13.33 1.21
N VAL A 162 -14.70 -13.36 2.52
CA VAL A 162 -14.34 -12.23 3.37
C VAL A 162 -12.94 -12.44 3.92
N ASP A 163 -12.10 -11.40 3.84
CA ASP A 163 -10.79 -11.32 4.48
C ASP A 163 -10.75 -10.07 5.37
N ILE A 164 -10.13 -10.16 6.55
CA ILE A 164 -10.19 -9.09 7.57
C ILE A 164 -8.80 -8.84 8.15
N ASP A 165 -8.27 -7.63 7.92
CA ASP A 165 -7.24 -7.06 8.79
C ASP A 165 -7.92 -6.26 9.91
N LEU A 166 -7.61 -6.63 11.16
CA LEU A 166 -8.25 -6.06 12.34
C LEU A 166 -7.79 -4.62 12.63
N ASP A 167 -6.76 -4.12 11.93
CA ASP A 167 -6.44 -2.69 11.94
C ASP A 167 -7.55 -1.83 11.32
N TRP A 168 -8.50 -2.43 10.59
CA TRP A 168 -9.70 -1.76 10.06
C TRP A 168 -10.54 -1.10 11.15
N LEU A 169 -10.51 -1.64 12.37
CA LEU A 169 -11.24 -1.08 13.53
C LEU A 169 -10.60 0.22 14.05
N MET A 170 -9.36 0.53 13.67
CA MET A 170 -8.54 1.58 14.28
C MET A 170 -8.27 2.75 13.33
N ASP A 171 -8.07 3.94 13.89
CA ASP A 171 -7.58 5.15 13.25
C ASP A 171 -6.05 5.16 13.11
N GLU A 172 -5.49 6.16 12.42
CA GLU A 172 -4.04 6.32 12.23
C GLU A 172 -3.27 6.65 13.52
N HIS A 173 -4.00 6.86 14.62
CA HIS A 173 -3.48 7.12 15.95
C HIS A 173 -3.74 5.96 16.92
N GLY A 174 -4.29 4.84 16.43
CA GLY A 174 -4.62 3.66 17.23
C GLY A 174 -5.88 3.81 18.10
N ARG A 175 -6.81 4.69 17.74
CA ARG A 175 -8.12 4.85 18.39
C ARG A 175 -9.19 4.12 17.59
N ALA A 176 -10.20 3.56 18.24
CA ALA A 176 -11.27 2.87 17.50
C ALA A 176 -12.08 3.85 16.64
N ASP A 177 -12.09 3.63 15.31
CA ASP A 177 -12.97 4.29 14.34
C ASP A 177 -14.31 3.54 14.23
N HIS A 178 -14.28 2.21 14.39
CA HIS A 178 -15.44 1.31 14.28
C HIS A 178 -15.50 0.35 15.46
N SER A 179 -16.69 -0.16 15.77
CA SER A 179 -16.86 -1.20 16.78
C SER A 179 -16.82 -2.61 16.20
N VAL A 180 -16.58 -3.61 17.06
CA VAL A 180 -16.71 -5.03 16.72
C VAL A 180 -18.12 -5.36 16.18
N GLU A 181 -19.15 -4.68 16.71
CA GLU A 181 -20.54 -4.83 16.26
C GLU A 181 -20.70 -4.37 14.80
N ASP A 182 -20.09 -3.22 14.45
CA ASP A 182 -20.15 -2.66 13.10
C ASP A 182 -19.47 -3.59 12.09
N LEU A 183 -18.24 -4.03 12.37
CA LEU A 183 -17.50 -4.96 11.52
C LEU A 183 -18.26 -6.28 11.36
N ALA A 184 -18.74 -6.87 12.45
CA ALA A 184 -19.48 -8.13 12.38
C ALA A 184 -20.79 -7.97 11.58
N GLY A 185 -21.47 -6.82 11.68
CA GLY A 185 -22.64 -6.49 10.88
C GLY A 185 -22.32 -6.44 9.38
N LEU A 186 -21.22 -5.78 8.99
CA LEU A 186 -20.77 -5.69 7.60
C LEU A 186 -20.35 -7.07 7.04
N VAL A 187 -19.59 -7.84 7.81
CA VAL A 187 -19.19 -9.21 7.43
C VAL A 187 -20.42 -10.11 7.26
N THR A 188 -21.41 -10.00 8.15
CA THR A 188 -22.68 -10.73 8.02
C THR A 188 -23.43 -10.33 6.75
N ALA A 189 -23.43 -9.04 6.39
CA ALA A 189 -24.07 -8.55 5.17
C ALA A 189 -23.41 -9.08 3.87
N CYS A 190 -22.13 -9.44 3.92
CA CYS A 190 -21.43 -10.07 2.80
C CYS A 190 -22.00 -11.45 2.44
N GLY A 191 -22.53 -12.20 3.43
CA GLY A 191 -23.14 -13.51 3.22
C GLY A 191 -22.21 -14.61 2.71
N GLY A 192 -20.90 -14.36 2.70
CA GLY A 192 -19.86 -15.27 2.20
C GLY A 192 -19.14 -16.06 3.28
N GLU A 193 -18.13 -16.81 2.87
CA GLU A 193 -17.21 -17.51 3.76
C GLU A 193 -16.18 -16.54 4.33
N LEU A 194 -15.89 -16.62 5.63
CA LEU A 194 -14.76 -15.90 6.23
C LEU A 194 -13.49 -16.72 6.06
N SER A 195 -12.56 -16.23 5.22
CA SER A 195 -11.26 -16.83 4.92
C SER A 195 -10.39 -16.89 6.19
N ALA A 196 -10.04 -15.71 6.68
CA ALA A 196 -9.12 -15.53 7.79
C ALA A 196 -9.36 -14.17 8.43
N MET A 197 -8.82 -14.00 9.62
CA MET A 197 -8.62 -12.69 10.25
C MET A 197 -7.15 -12.52 10.59
N THR A 198 -6.64 -11.31 10.47
CA THR A 198 -5.25 -10.99 10.79
C THR A 198 -5.19 -9.86 11.81
N TRP A 199 -4.21 -9.92 12.71
CA TRP A 199 -3.95 -8.87 13.70
C TRP A 199 -2.45 -8.66 13.79
N SER A 200 -1.95 -7.46 13.48
CA SER A 200 -0.54 -7.15 13.73
C SER A 200 -0.38 -6.04 14.76
N THR A 201 0.10 -6.39 15.95
CA THR A 201 0.60 -5.40 16.91
C THR A 201 2.03 -4.95 16.60
N ARG A 202 2.75 -5.70 15.76
CA ARG A 202 4.14 -5.44 15.40
C ARG A 202 4.28 -4.31 14.39
N SER A 203 3.32 -4.20 13.48
CA SER A 203 3.23 -3.13 12.48
C SER A 203 3.04 -1.75 13.13
N GLY A 204 2.43 -1.74 14.32
CA GLY A 204 2.07 -0.54 15.06
C GLY A 204 0.72 0.07 14.70
N PHE A 205 -0.02 -0.54 13.76
CA PHE A 205 -1.36 -0.12 13.37
C PHE A 205 -2.44 -0.57 14.35
N LEU A 206 -2.34 -1.80 14.87
CA LEU A 206 -3.21 -2.28 15.95
C LEU A 206 -2.51 -2.11 17.31
N PRO A 207 -3.06 -1.33 18.26
CA PRO A 207 -2.47 -1.20 19.58
C PRO A 207 -2.46 -2.54 20.35
N HIS A 208 -1.46 -2.75 21.20
CA HIS A 208 -1.27 -4.01 21.92
C HIS A 208 -2.47 -4.40 22.80
N GLU A 209 -3.16 -3.41 23.37
CA GLU A 209 -4.38 -3.60 24.15
C GLU A 209 -5.51 -4.26 23.35
N PHE A 210 -5.50 -4.18 22.02
CA PHE A 210 -6.49 -4.77 21.12
C PHE A 210 -6.05 -6.10 20.51
N ARG A 211 -4.93 -6.71 20.94
CA ARG A 211 -4.45 -8.01 20.42
C ARG A 211 -5.45 -9.17 20.49
N ARG A 212 -6.53 -9.02 21.28
CA ARG A 212 -7.59 -10.03 21.45
C ARG A 212 -8.88 -9.71 20.71
N VAL A 213 -8.92 -8.59 19.96
CA VAL A 213 -10.15 -8.15 19.29
C VAL A 213 -10.68 -9.17 18.27
N GLY A 214 -9.79 -10.00 17.70
CA GLY A 214 -10.18 -11.11 16.82
C GLY A 214 -11.06 -12.16 17.51
N ASP A 215 -10.84 -12.44 18.80
CA ASP A 215 -11.71 -13.35 19.56
C ASP A 215 -13.13 -12.78 19.69
N ASP A 216 -13.23 -11.47 19.92
CA ASP A 216 -14.50 -10.77 20.07
C ASP A 216 -15.27 -10.71 18.74
N VAL A 217 -14.58 -10.42 17.63
CA VAL A 217 -15.16 -10.47 16.27
C VAL A 217 -15.65 -11.87 15.92
N ALA A 218 -14.83 -12.91 16.15
CA ALA A 218 -15.22 -14.29 15.91
C ALA A 218 -16.47 -14.67 16.73
N ALA A 219 -16.47 -14.36 18.03
CA ALA A 219 -17.60 -14.65 18.91
C ALA A 219 -18.87 -13.94 18.43
N ARG A 220 -18.77 -12.69 17.97
CA ARG A 220 -19.92 -11.93 17.46
C ARG A 220 -20.50 -12.50 16.16
N LEU A 221 -19.66 -13.15 15.35
CA LEU A 221 -20.02 -13.91 14.15
C LEU A 221 -20.47 -15.35 14.45
N GLY A 222 -20.52 -15.77 15.72
CA GLY A 222 -20.88 -17.13 16.12
C GLY A 222 -19.80 -18.18 15.83
N LEU A 223 -18.56 -17.73 15.62
CA LEU A 223 -17.38 -18.54 15.35
C LEU A 223 -16.47 -18.60 16.58
N ARG A 224 -15.45 -19.46 16.51
CA ARG A 224 -14.35 -19.49 17.46
C ARG A 224 -13.05 -19.17 16.73
N ALA A 225 -12.33 -18.16 17.17
CA ALA A 225 -10.99 -17.90 16.64
C ALA A 225 -10.03 -19.03 17.03
N ARG A 226 -9.16 -19.41 16.10
CA ARG A 226 -8.04 -20.32 16.31
C ARG A 226 -6.78 -19.58 15.88
N THR A 227 -5.89 -19.29 16.83
CA THR A 227 -4.58 -18.73 16.48
C THR A 227 -3.81 -19.74 15.66
N SER A 228 -3.40 -19.32 14.47
CA SER A 228 -2.65 -20.11 13.50
C SER A 228 -1.40 -19.32 13.12
N SER A 229 -0.31 -20.02 12.81
CA SER A 229 0.89 -19.38 12.29
C SER A 229 1.65 -20.32 11.38
N PHE A 230 2.14 -19.75 10.27
CA PHE A 230 2.93 -20.45 9.27
C PHE A 230 4.35 -19.87 9.14
N LEU A 231 4.65 -18.77 9.85
CA LEU A 231 5.96 -18.12 9.78
C LEU A 231 6.90 -18.51 10.93
N PRO A 232 8.20 -18.70 10.65
CA PRO A 232 9.19 -18.86 11.71
C PRO A 232 9.30 -17.57 12.54
N SER A 233 9.55 -17.74 13.85
CA SER A 233 9.81 -16.68 14.82
C SER A 233 11.16 -16.00 14.54
N THR A 234 11.23 -15.19 13.49
CA THR A 234 12.41 -14.35 13.24
C THR A 234 12.35 -13.14 14.18
N PRO A 235 13.39 -12.88 15.00
CA PRO A 235 13.45 -11.71 15.86
C PRO A 235 13.25 -10.42 15.06
N TRP A 236 12.36 -9.53 15.52
CA TRP A 236 11.98 -8.31 14.81
C TRP A 236 12.08 -7.08 15.74
N PRO A 237 12.61 -5.92 15.30
CA PRO A 237 12.74 -4.74 16.17
C PRO A 237 11.40 -3.97 16.28
N GLU A 238 10.41 -4.59 16.91
CA GLU A 238 9.01 -4.11 17.02
C GLU A 238 8.91 -2.69 17.59
N ASP A 239 9.57 -2.42 18.72
CA ASP A 239 9.53 -1.10 19.37
C ASP A 239 10.07 0.01 18.46
N LEU A 240 11.09 -0.30 17.65
CA LEU A 240 11.69 0.66 16.74
C LEU A 240 10.77 0.95 15.55
N LEU A 241 10.11 -0.08 15.01
CA LEU A 241 9.12 0.09 13.93
C LEU A 241 7.94 0.92 14.42
N LEU A 242 7.44 0.65 15.63
CA LEU A 242 6.36 1.42 16.27
C LEU A 242 6.73 2.90 16.43
N ASN A 243 7.95 3.21 16.85
CA ASN A 243 8.44 4.58 16.98
C ASN A 243 8.54 5.29 15.62
N VAL A 244 9.03 4.60 14.58
CA VAL A 244 9.07 5.12 13.21
C VAL A 244 7.66 5.42 12.70
N HIS A 245 6.71 4.52 12.92
CA HIS A 245 5.32 4.67 12.48
C HIS A 245 4.64 5.86 13.18
N ARG A 246 4.78 5.98 14.50
CA ARG A 246 4.20 7.07 15.30
C ARG A 246 4.91 8.42 15.13
N GLY A 247 6.04 8.46 14.43
CA GLY A 247 6.86 9.66 14.28
C GLY A 247 7.49 10.13 15.60
N ASN A 248 7.66 9.22 16.56
CA ASN A 248 8.24 9.52 17.86
C ASN A 248 9.76 9.74 17.74
N ALA A 249 10.30 10.60 18.61
CA ALA A 249 11.74 10.66 18.80
C ALA A 249 12.24 9.31 19.33
N LEU A 250 13.37 8.84 18.80
CA LEU A 250 14.04 7.68 19.37
C LEU A 250 14.42 7.98 20.82
N PRO A 251 14.41 6.98 21.73
CA PRO A 251 15.03 7.12 23.03
C PRO A 251 16.46 7.66 22.87
N ALA A 252 16.86 8.59 23.73
CA ALA A 252 18.24 9.08 23.74
C ALA A 252 19.18 7.92 24.11
N ASP A 253 20.13 7.66 23.19
CA ASP A 253 21.34 6.83 23.29
C ASP A 253 21.22 5.29 23.34
N GLU A 254 21.81 4.66 22.31
CA GLU A 254 22.80 3.56 22.46
C GLU A 254 23.96 3.60 21.43
N ASP A 255 24.09 4.65 20.60
CA ASP A 255 25.19 4.76 19.62
C ASP A 255 25.92 6.12 19.73
N GLU A 256 26.24 6.58 20.94
CA GLU A 256 27.44 7.41 21.08
C GLU A 256 28.65 6.48 21.06
N ASP A 257 29.22 6.30 19.87
CA ASP A 257 30.64 5.96 19.72
C ASP A 257 31.45 6.99 20.53
N LYS A 258 31.71 6.64 21.79
CA LYS A 258 32.80 7.23 22.56
C LYS A 258 34.09 6.81 21.89
N ASP A 259 34.53 7.65 20.97
CA ASP A 259 35.91 7.75 20.58
C ASP A 259 36.81 7.81 21.83
N GLY A 260 37.82 6.94 21.85
CA GLY A 260 39.03 7.17 22.62
C GLY A 260 39.08 6.56 24.03
N THR A 261 39.82 5.45 24.12
CA THR A 261 40.61 5.05 25.31
C THR A 261 39.81 4.62 26.55
N GLY A 262 39.55 3.31 26.66
CA GLY A 262 39.09 2.72 27.91
C GLY A 262 39.00 1.21 27.80
N THR A 263 40.09 0.52 28.13
CA THR A 263 40.11 -0.92 28.40
C THR A 263 39.19 -1.25 29.58
N ALA A 264 38.06 -1.92 29.32
CA ALA A 264 37.36 -2.72 30.32
C ALA A 264 36.42 -3.72 29.62
N GLU A 265 36.49 -4.95 30.10
CA GLU A 265 35.77 -6.15 29.70
C GLU A 265 34.27 -5.89 29.43
N ARG A 266 33.84 -6.05 28.16
CA ARG A 266 32.42 -6.17 27.81
C ARG A 266 32.09 -7.63 27.58
N GLY A 267 31.26 -8.16 28.48
CA GLY A 267 30.52 -9.39 28.24
C GLY A 267 29.73 -9.30 26.93
N SER A 268 29.72 -10.41 26.20
CA SER A 268 29.09 -10.61 24.91
C SER A 268 27.59 -10.27 24.89
N SER A 269 27.22 -9.25 24.11
CA SER A 269 25.92 -9.16 23.42
C SER A 269 25.92 -8.01 22.39
N THR A 270 26.94 -7.96 21.53
CA THR A 270 26.88 -7.15 20.30
C THR A 270 26.61 -8.08 19.11
N GLU A 271 25.40 -8.64 19.05
CA GLU A 271 24.87 -9.02 17.74
C GLU A 271 24.68 -7.72 16.97
N ALA A 272 25.40 -7.56 15.86
CA ALA A 272 25.23 -6.42 14.98
C ALA A 272 23.74 -6.24 14.71
N ALA A 273 23.18 -5.06 15.04
CA ALA A 273 21.79 -4.78 14.78
C ALA A 273 21.53 -5.09 13.29
N PRO A 274 20.59 -6.00 12.94
CA PRO A 274 20.34 -6.39 11.56
C PRO A 274 20.19 -5.12 10.70
N GLY A 275 20.68 -5.09 9.46
CA GLY A 275 20.66 -3.86 8.64
C GLY A 275 19.27 -3.19 8.52
N VAL A 276 18.19 -3.95 8.74
CA VAL A 276 16.82 -3.45 8.94
C VAL A 276 16.72 -2.45 10.11
N ALA A 277 17.25 -2.79 11.29
CA ALA A 277 17.24 -1.91 12.46
C ALA A 277 18.04 -0.63 12.21
N ILE A 278 19.18 -0.72 11.50
CA ILE A 278 19.97 0.46 11.09
C ILE A 278 19.13 1.37 10.17
N ALA A 279 18.44 0.81 9.17
CA ALA A 279 17.58 1.57 8.28
C ALA A 279 16.40 2.24 9.02
N LEU A 280 15.78 1.53 9.97
CA LEU A 280 14.68 2.06 10.80
C LEU A 280 15.14 3.23 11.70
N ARG A 281 16.35 3.15 12.29
CA ARG A 281 16.94 4.29 13.02
C ARG A 281 17.12 5.50 12.11
N GLY A 282 17.63 5.28 10.89
CA GLY A 282 17.74 6.32 9.88
C GLY A 282 16.39 6.97 9.53
N LEU A 283 15.33 6.16 9.41
CA LEU A 283 13.98 6.63 9.09
C LEU A 283 13.42 7.56 10.16
N ALA A 284 13.58 7.22 11.44
CA ALA A 284 13.14 8.06 12.56
C ALA A 284 13.85 9.42 12.58
N LEU A 285 15.12 9.47 12.14
CA LEU A 285 15.94 10.69 12.15
C LEU A 285 15.83 11.52 10.87
N ALA A 286 15.37 10.96 9.75
CA ALA A 286 15.48 11.57 8.42
C ALA A 286 14.90 13.00 8.34
N SER A 287 13.78 13.26 9.01
CA SER A 287 13.17 14.60 9.06
C SER A 287 14.04 15.59 9.84
N GLN A 288 14.60 15.18 10.98
CA GLN A 288 15.34 16.04 11.92
C GLN A 288 16.79 16.26 11.49
N SER A 289 17.46 15.19 11.08
CA SER A 289 18.89 15.18 10.73
C SER A 289 19.10 14.33 9.46
N PRO A 290 18.82 14.89 8.26
CA PRO A 290 18.96 14.15 7.01
C PRO A 290 20.42 13.80 6.70
N ALA A 291 21.40 14.51 7.28
CA ALA A 291 22.82 14.16 7.13
C ALA A 291 23.15 12.88 7.90
N GLN A 292 22.71 12.76 9.16
CA GLN A 292 22.90 11.54 9.95
C GLN A 292 22.13 10.36 9.35
N ALA A 293 20.90 10.59 8.87
CA ALA A 293 20.11 9.55 8.21
C ALA A 293 20.79 8.97 6.96
N GLN A 294 21.61 9.75 6.25
CA GLN A 294 22.43 9.24 5.13
C GLN A 294 23.49 8.24 5.62
N GLY A 295 24.15 8.52 6.75
CA GLY A 295 25.10 7.58 7.36
C GLY A 295 24.43 6.24 7.74
N PHE A 296 23.20 6.29 8.26
CA PHE A 296 22.41 5.07 8.50
C PHE A 296 22.08 4.32 7.20
N TYR A 297 21.74 5.05 6.13
CA TYR A 297 21.48 4.44 4.83
C TYR A 297 22.72 3.72 4.29
N GLU A 298 23.88 4.37 4.31
CA GLU A 298 25.14 3.81 3.80
C GLU A 298 25.56 2.55 4.59
N ARG A 299 25.43 2.58 5.92
CA ARG A 299 25.69 1.42 6.78
C ARG A 299 24.73 0.26 6.47
N ALA A 300 23.43 0.53 6.40
CA ALA A 300 22.45 -0.51 6.06
C ALA A 300 22.69 -1.08 4.66
N ALA A 301 23.02 -0.23 3.69
CA ALA A 301 23.33 -0.65 2.32
C ALA A 301 24.61 -1.50 2.23
N ALA A 302 25.63 -1.21 3.05
CA ALA A 302 26.84 -2.03 3.13
C ALA A 302 26.54 -3.47 3.60
N ASP A 303 25.51 -3.64 4.43
CA ASP A 303 25.01 -4.94 4.88
C ASP A 303 23.98 -5.56 3.92
N GLY A 304 23.78 -4.97 2.72
CA GLY A 304 22.85 -5.44 1.70
C GLY A 304 21.41 -4.91 1.84
N TYR A 305 21.14 -4.01 2.79
CA TYR A 305 19.81 -3.46 3.06
C TYR A 305 19.66 -2.04 2.49
N ARG A 306 19.39 -1.94 1.18
CA ARG A 306 19.01 -0.66 0.54
C ARG A 306 17.52 -0.40 0.75
N SER A 307 17.19 0.69 1.44
CA SER A 307 15.79 1.05 1.79
C SER A 307 15.29 2.23 0.94
N SER A 308 14.36 1.96 0.02
CA SER A 308 13.69 3.00 -0.78
C SER A 308 12.99 4.04 0.13
N TRP A 309 12.43 3.60 1.25
CA TRP A 309 11.79 4.45 2.25
C TRP A 309 12.74 5.46 2.88
N LEU A 310 13.90 5.00 3.32
CA LEU A 310 14.90 5.88 3.93
C LEU A 310 15.44 6.87 2.91
N ALA A 311 15.80 6.40 1.71
CA ALA A 311 16.26 7.26 0.62
C ALA A 311 15.21 8.35 0.27
N TYR A 312 13.93 7.97 0.18
CA TYR A 312 12.84 8.91 -0.06
C TYR A 312 12.73 9.95 1.06
N LYS A 313 12.70 9.54 2.33
CA LYS A 313 12.57 10.46 3.47
C LYS A 313 13.75 11.44 3.54
N ILE A 314 14.98 10.98 3.29
CA ILE A 314 16.16 11.84 3.15
C ILE A 314 15.96 12.86 2.02
N GLY A 315 15.50 12.40 0.85
CA GLY A 315 15.22 13.25 -0.30
C GLY A 315 14.20 14.35 -0.01
N ILE A 316 13.06 14.01 0.63
CA ILE A 316 12.04 14.97 1.06
C ILE A 316 12.60 15.98 2.08
N ALA A 317 13.37 15.50 3.05
CA ALA A 317 13.95 16.34 4.10
C ALA A 317 14.96 17.37 3.54
N HIS A 318 15.73 17.00 2.51
CA HIS A 318 16.58 17.95 1.78
C HIS A 318 15.77 18.90 0.91
N TYR A 319 14.71 18.40 0.26
CA TYR A 319 13.84 19.24 -0.57
C TYR A 319 13.20 20.36 0.26
N ALA A 320 12.68 20.01 1.44
CA ALA A 320 12.08 20.97 2.39
C ALA A 320 13.07 22.03 2.88
N ARG A 321 14.36 21.69 2.96
CA ARG A 321 15.46 22.61 3.34
C ARG A 321 16.04 23.40 2.15
N GLY A 322 15.47 23.29 0.95
CA GLY A 322 15.94 23.98 -0.26
C GLY A 322 17.14 23.31 -0.96
N GLY A 323 17.61 22.16 -0.46
CA GLY A 323 18.70 21.38 -1.04
C GLY A 323 18.28 20.59 -2.28
N HIS A 324 17.76 21.26 -3.32
CA HIS A 324 17.09 20.59 -4.45
C HIS A 324 17.97 19.59 -5.21
N ARG A 325 19.28 19.85 -5.35
CA ARG A 325 20.22 18.92 -6.02
C ARG A 325 20.37 17.62 -5.22
N THR A 326 20.66 17.74 -3.93
CA THR A 326 20.78 16.60 -3.00
C THR A 326 19.47 15.85 -2.90
N ALA A 327 18.35 16.56 -2.79
CA ALA A 327 17.02 15.99 -2.79
C ALA A 327 16.77 15.14 -4.03
N ARG A 328 17.03 15.66 -5.24
CA ARG A 328 16.86 14.92 -6.49
C ARG A 328 17.68 13.64 -6.53
N ASN A 329 18.94 13.67 -6.07
CA ASN A 329 19.80 12.50 -6.05
C ASN A 329 19.22 11.39 -5.16
N TRP A 330 18.79 11.74 -3.94
CA TRP A 330 18.18 10.79 -3.01
C TRP A 330 16.80 10.29 -3.46
N LEU A 331 15.99 11.14 -4.10
CA LEU A 331 14.72 10.72 -4.70
C LEU A 331 14.96 9.73 -5.85
N ARG A 332 15.98 9.95 -6.69
CA ARG A 332 16.40 9.01 -7.74
C ARG A 332 16.95 7.70 -7.18
N GLU A 333 17.65 7.75 -6.05
CA GLU A 333 18.06 6.55 -5.33
C GLU A 333 16.85 5.73 -4.85
N ALA A 334 15.84 6.38 -4.27
CA ALA A 334 14.61 5.70 -3.86
C ALA A 334 13.92 4.99 -5.04
N ILE A 335 13.88 5.65 -6.21
CA ILE A 335 13.33 5.09 -7.46
C ILE A 335 14.16 3.92 -7.96
N ALA A 336 15.49 3.98 -7.84
CA ALA A 336 16.38 2.92 -8.33
C ALA A 336 16.28 1.63 -7.51
N VAL A 337 15.92 1.72 -6.22
CA VAL A 337 15.76 0.55 -5.33
C VAL A 337 14.49 -0.22 -5.66
N ASP A 338 13.36 0.47 -5.85
CA ASP A 338 12.09 -0.15 -6.26
C ASP A 338 11.31 0.83 -7.13
N GLY A 339 11.43 0.71 -8.45
CA GLY A 339 10.87 1.69 -9.37
C GLY A 339 9.35 1.67 -9.51
N ARG A 340 8.66 0.65 -8.99
CA ARG A 340 7.22 0.45 -9.21
C ARG A 340 6.36 0.66 -7.96
N ASP A 341 6.95 0.79 -6.77
CA ASP A 341 6.24 1.12 -5.53
C ASP A 341 5.52 2.49 -5.60
N THR A 342 4.43 2.63 -4.85
CA THR A 342 3.73 3.91 -4.65
C THR A 342 4.64 4.97 -4.04
N LEU A 343 5.59 4.59 -3.17
CA LEU A 343 6.57 5.53 -2.64
C LEU A 343 7.54 6.02 -3.72
N ALA A 344 7.95 5.13 -4.63
CA ALA A 344 8.79 5.49 -5.76
C ALA A 344 8.05 6.36 -6.77
N MET A 345 6.75 6.10 -7.00
CA MET A 345 5.89 7.00 -7.77
C MET A 345 5.85 8.39 -7.16
N HIS A 346 5.70 8.48 -5.85
CA HIS A 346 5.76 9.77 -5.17
C HIS A 346 7.16 10.41 -5.23
N ALA A 347 8.22 9.61 -5.12
CA ALA A 347 9.60 10.05 -5.31
C ALA A 347 9.84 10.63 -6.70
N ARG A 348 9.25 10.04 -7.76
CA ARG A 348 9.28 10.56 -9.14
C ARG A 348 8.61 11.91 -9.24
N ILE A 349 7.41 12.07 -8.67
CA ILE A 349 6.70 13.37 -8.62
C ILE A 349 7.58 14.44 -7.98
N MET A 350 8.21 14.11 -6.85
CA MET A 350 9.07 15.05 -6.13
C MET A 350 10.40 15.31 -6.85
N SER A 351 10.95 14.30 -7.54
CA SER A 351 12.14 14.45 -8.39
C SER A 351 11.87 15.40 -9.54
N VAL A 352 10.72 15.29 -10.22
CA VAL A 352 10.30 16.22 -11.29
C VAL A 352 10.24 17.65 -10.77
N ARG A 353 9.70 17.87 -9.56
CA ARG A 353 9.67 19.20 -8.93
C ARG A 353 11.09 19.73 -8.68
N ALA A 354 12.00 18.88 -8.21
CA ALA A 354 13.40 19.26 -8.04
C ALA A 354 14.08 19.58 -9.39
N THR A 355 13.82 18.78 -10.44
CA THR A 355 14.27 19.05 -11.81
C THR A 355 13.76 20.40 -12.31
N ALA A 356 12.47 20.72 -12.10
CA ALA A 356 11.91 22.02 -12.49
C ALA A 356 12.60 23.21 -11.82
N ARG A 357 13.06 23.05 -10.58
CA ARG A 357 13.79 24.09 -9.83
C ARG A 357 15.25 24.25 -10.26
N LEU A 358 15.90 23.16 -10.69
CA LEU A 358 17.32 23.14 -11.02
C LEU A 358 17.59 23.42 -12.50
N ASP A 359 16.85 22.75 -13.38
CA ASP A 359 17.13 22.67 -14.80
C ASP A 359 16.01 23.33 -15.64
N GLY A 360 14.93 23.76 -14.98
CA GLY A 360 13.82 24.48 -15.60
C GLY A 360 12.67 23.59 -16.11
N PRO A 361 11.68 24.21 -16.76
CA PRO A 361 10.40 23.58 -17.08
C PRO A 361 10.47 22.54 -18.21
N GLY A 362 11.38 22.68 -19.17
CA GLY A 362 11.54 21.75 -20.29
C GLY A 362 11.95 20.34 -19.83
N PRO A 363 13.11 20.19 -19.16
CA PRO A 363 13.53 18.89 -18.64
C PRO A 363 12.52 18.26 -17.68
N ALA A 364 11.83 19.08 -16.86
CA ALA A 364 10.79 18.60 -15.96
C ALA A 364 9.55 18.09 -16.72
N LEU A 365 9.17 18.75 -17.82
CA LEU A 365 8.06 18.30 -18.67
C LEU A 365 8.34 16.93 -19.28
N ASP A 366 9.56 16.70 -19.77
CA ASP A 366 9.95 15.42 -20.37
C ASP A 366 9.91 14.27 -19.36
N GLU A 367 10.44 14.48 -18.14
CA GLU A 367 10.33 13.48 -17.05
C GLU A 367 8.86 13.22 -16.67
N LEU A 368 8.00 14.25 -16.70
CA LEU A 368 6.62 14.17 -16.25
C LEU A 368 5.68 13.45 -17.24
N ARG A 369 5.96 13.50 -18.56
CA ARG A 369 5.15 12.81 -19.58
C ARG A 369 5.09 11.31 -19.32
N GLY A 370 6.25 10.66 -19.17
CA GLY A 370 6.29 9.22 -18.88
C GLY A 370 5.62 8.85 -17.55
N LEU A 371 5.74 9.71 -16.54
CA LEU A 371 5.08 9.51 -15.25
C LEU A 371 3.55 9.64 -15.34
N ALA A 372 3.03 10.52 -16.20
CA ALA A 372 1.60 10.74 -16.36
C ALA A 372 0.90 9.50 -16.94
N ASP A 373 1.55 8.81 -17.87
CA ASP A 373 1.04 7.57 -18.47
C ASP A 373 0.96 6.45 -17.42
N GLU A 374 1.93 6.38 -16.50
CA GLU A 374 1.94 5.38 -15.42
C GLU A 374 0.95 5.70 -14.29
N LEU A 375 0.63 6.98 -14.07
CA LEU A 375 -0.26 7.46 -13.02
C LEU A 375 -1.51 8.17 -13.59
N PRO A 376 -2.34 7.45 -14.34
CA PRO A 376 -3.33 8.09 -15.20
C PRO A 376 -4.54 8.61 -14.39
N LEU A 377 -4.62 8.32 -13.08
CA LEU A 377 -5.64 8.84 -12.15
C LEU A 377 -5.12 9.97 -11.26
N ARG A 378 -3.81 10.26 -11.26
CA ARG A 378 -3.22 11.24 -10.34
C ARG A 378 -3.42 12.67 -10.83
N ALA A 379 -4.51 13.31 -10.42
CA ALA A 379 -4.86 14.66 -10.88
C ALA A 379 -3.71 15.68 -10.70
N GLY A 380 -2.95 15.59 -9.60
CA GLY A 380 -1.79 16.46 -9.35
C GLY A 380 -0.69 16.37 -10.41
N VAL A 381 -0.45 15.18 -10.97
CA VAL A 381 0.52 14.95 -12.05
C VAL A 381 0.05 15.65 -13.32
N TRP A 382 -1.20 15.42 -13.72
CA TRP A 382 -1.80 16.01 -14.92
C TRP A 382 -1.95 17.54 -14.83
N ARG A 383 -2.27 18.10 -13.65
CA ARG A 383 -2.25 19.55 -13.43
C ARG A 383 -0.86 20.13 -13.64
N THR A 384 0.16 19.47 -13.10
CA THR A 384 1.56 19.92 -13.25
C THR A 384 2.01 19.81 -14.71
N LEU A 385 1.66 18.72 -15.39
CA LEU A 385 1.98 18.51 -16.81
C LEU A 385 1.36 19.60 -17.67
N ARG A 386 0.07 19.90 -17.46
CA ARG A 386 -0.62 20.97 -18.20
C ARG A 386 0.09 22.31 -18.03
N LEU A 387 0.48 22.68 -16.81
CA LEU A 387 1.16 23.94 -16.53
C LEU A 387 2.54 24.01 -17.20
N LEU A 388 3.33 22.94 -17.11
CA LEU A 388 4.65 22.89 -17.74
C LEU A 388 4.54 22.90 -19.27
N ALA A 389 3.59 22.17 -19.85
CA ALA A 389 3.33 22.14 -21.28
C ALA A 389 2.93 23.52 -21.81
N GLN A 390 2.04 24.23 -21.11
CA GLN A 390 1.67 25.61 -21.44
C GLN A 390 2.87 26.55 -21.42
N HIS A 391 3.73 26.44 -20.40
CA HIS A 391 4.93 27.26 -20.29
C HIS A 391 5.95 26.97 -21.40
N ALA A 392 6.07 25.70 -21.81
CA ALA A 392 6.96 25.27 -22.89
C ALA A 392 6.39 25.52 -24.31
N GLY A 393 5.16 26.01 -24.44
CA GLY A 393 4.49 26.18 -25.73
C GLY A 393 3.98 24.87 -26.35
N ASP A 394 3.99 23.77 -25.61
CA ASP A 394 3.42 22.48 -26.01
C ASP A 394 1.89 22.50 -25.88
N ARG A 395 1.24 22.99 -26.94
CA ARG A 395 -0.22 23.09 -27.00
C ARG A 395 -0.90 21.72 -26.97
N GLU A 396 -0.32 20.72 -27.62
CA GLU A 396 -0.90 19.38 -27.72
C GLU A 396 -0.90 18.69 -26.35
N GLY A 397 0.24 18.69 -25.67
CA GLY A 397 0.35 18.14 -24.32
C GLY A 397 -0.55 18.86 -23.32
N ALA A 398 -0.67 20.19 -23.41
CA ALA A 398 -1.60 20.95 -22.55
C ALA A 398 -3.07 20.56 -22.78
N VAL A 399 -3.48 20.31 -24.02
CA VAL A 399 -4.85 19.86 -24.35
C VAL A 399 -5.09 18.43 -23.88
N ALA A 400 -4.14 17.52 -24.12
CA ALA A 400 -4.22 16.13 -23.65
C ALA A 400 -4.37 16.06 -22.13
N ALA A 401 -3.56 16.84 -21.39
CA ALA A 401 -3.66 16.93 -19.94
C ALA A 401 -5.01 17.52 -19.48
N GLY A 402 -5.54 18.51 -20.21
CA GLY A 402 -6.87 19.08 -19.95
C GLY A 402 -7.97 18.02 -20.04
N ARG A 403 -8.01 17.25 -21.13
CA ARG A 403 -8.97 16.16 -21.31
C ARG A 403 -8.87 15.11 -20.21
N ARG A 404 -7.66 14.78 -19.77
CA ARG A 404 -7.47 13.82 -18.69
C ARG A 404 -7.99 14.33 -17.35
N LEU A 405 -7.76 15.61 -17.04
CA LEU A 405 -8.31 16.24 -15.85
C LEU A 405 -9.84 16.31 -15.86
N GLU A 406 -10.45 16.52 -17.03
CA GLU A 406 -11.91 16.46 -17.19
C GLU A 406 -12.44 15.04 -16.90
N LEU A 407 -11.77 14.00 -17.39
CA LEU A 407 -12.12 12.61 -17.08
C LEU A 407 -12.06 12.35 -15.58
N ILE A 408 -10.96 12.73 -14.92
CA ILE A 408 -10.81 12.57 -13.47
C ILE A 408 -11.88 13.37 -12.71
N GLY A 409 -12.14 14.62 -13.13
CA GLY A 409 -13.20 15.45 -12.55
C GLY A 409 -14.60 14.86 -12.72
N GLY A 410 -14.85 14.13 -13.80
CA GLY A 410 -16.09 13.38 -14.01
C GLY A 410 -16.26 12.20 -13.04
N LEU A 411 -15.17 11.58 -12.59
CA LEU A 411 -15.20 10.52 -11.58
C LEU A 411 -15.50 11.07 -10.19
N THR A 412 -14.99 12.25 -9.86
CA THR A 412 -15.09 12.81 -8.49
C THR A 412 -16.23 13.83 -8.33
N GLY A 413 -16.90 14.21 -9.42
CA GLY A 413 -17.98 15.20 -9.42
C GLY A 413 -19.36 14.59 -9.11
N PRO A 414 -20.36 15.42 -8.74
CA PRO A 414 -21.70 14.95 -8.39
C PRO A 414 -22.44 14.23 -9.53
N GLN A 415 -22.01 14.42 -10.79
CA GLN A 415 -22.55 13.69 -11.95
C GLN A 415 -21.99 12.26 -12.10
N GLY A 416 -20.86 11.93 -11.46
CA GLY A 416 -20.26 10.59 -11.48
C GLY A 416 -21.01 9.55 -10.62
N VAL A 417 -21.90 10.03 -9.75
CA VAL A 417 -22.68 9.22 -8.78
C VAL A 417 -24.10 8.96 -9.29
N GLY A 418 -24.43 9.34 -10.52
CA GLY A 418 -25.75 9.17 -11.12
C GLY A 418 -25.85 7.94 -12.05
N PRO A 419 -27.00 7.25 -12.12
CA PRO A 419 -27.19 6.20 -13.11
C PRO A 419 -27.10 6.81 -14.51
N ARG A 420 -26.11 6.38 -15.31
CA ARG A 420 -26.18 6.56 -16.75
C ARG A 420 -27.37 5.75 -17.23
N ALA A 421 -28.46 6.43 -17.55
CA ALA A 421 -29.60 5.82 -18.22
C ALA A 421 -29.07 5.01 -19.41
N ALA A 422 -29.33 3.70 -19.40
CA ALA A 422 -29.05 2.85 -20.54
C ALA A 422 -29.76 3.46 -21.74
N GLY A 423 -28.98 3.97 -22.69
CA GLY A 423 -29.50 4.42 -23.97
C GLY A 423 -30.09 3.20 -24.67
N THR A 424 -31.41 3.09 -24.64
CA THR A 424 -32.20 2.27 -25.55
C THR A 424 -32.08 2.88 -26.96
N GLY A 425 -30.93 2.67 -27.60
CA GLY A 425 -30.78 2.84 -29.03
C GLY A 425 -31.44 1.66 -29.73
N THR A 426 -32.75 1.76 -29.90
CA THR A 426 -33.55 0.84 -30.69
C THR A 426 -33.12 0.95 -32.15
N GLU A 427 -32.71 -0.18 -32.72
CA GLU A 427 -32.77 -0.39 -34.17
C GLU A 427 -34.19 -0.14 -34.66
N GLN A 428 -34.35 0.72 -35.66
CA GLN A 428 -35.44 0.60 -36.65
C GLN A 428 -34.93 1.02 -38.03
N VAL A 429 -34.82 0.00 -38.89
CA VAL A 429 -34.91 -0.07 -40.37
C VAL A 429 -34.00 0.82 -41.20
#